data_AF-A0A381WGP5-F1
#
_entry.id   AF-A0A381WGP5-F1
#
_cell.length_a   1.000
_cell.length_b   1.000
_cell.length_c   1.000
_cell.angle_alpha   90.00
_cell.angle_beta   90.00
_cell.angle_gamma   90.00
#
_symmetry.space_group_name_H-M   'P 1'
#
loop_
_entity.id
_entity.type
_entity.pdbx_description
1 polymer ?
#
loop_
_entity_poly.entity_id
_entity_poly.type
_entity_poly.pdbx_seq_one_letter_code
_entity_poly.pdbx_strand_id
1 'polypeptide(L)' 'MISINKSSRDQALDLMRGIAIIMMIVFHLIYDLNEFGYTNIPLSNFWLTSYWRYLIVFLFLNAVGISLVIAYGKSF' A
#
# COMPACT_ATOMS: atom_id res chain seq x y z
N MET A 1 -39.34 -6.84 10.03
CA MET A 1 -38.43 -5.87 9.38
C MET A 1 -37.04 -6.11 9.93
N ILE A 2 -36.21 -6.86 9.19
CA ILE A 2 -34.87 -7.24 9.65
C ILE A 2 -33.95 -6.03 9.41
N SER A 3 -33.52 -5.40 10.49
CA SER A 3 -32.52 -4.34 10.47
C SER A 3 -31.17 -4.96 10.13
N ILE A 4 -30.79 -4.91 8.86
CA ILE A 4 -29.42 -5.21 8.42
C ILE A 4 -28.51 -4.15 9.05
N ASN A 5 -27.84 -4.51 10.14
CA ASN A 5 -26.78 -3.70 10.71
C ASN A 5 -25.65 -3.71 9.68
N LYS A 6 -25.57 -2.65 8.87
CA LYS A 6 -24.56 -2.51 7.81
C LYS A 6 -23.21 -2.72 8.48
N SER A 7 -22.54 -3.84 8.18
CA SER A 7 -21.13 -3.99 8.55
C SER A 7 -20.43 -2.80 7.90
N SER A 8 -20.11 -1.79 8.68
CA SER A 8 -19.53 -0.55 8.21
C SER A 8 -18.17 -0.89 7.62
N ARG A 9 -18.13 -1.15 6.31
CA ARG A 9 -16.88 -1.30 5.58
C ARG A 9 -16.11 -0.01 5.79
N ASP A 10 -14.93 -0.11 6.38
CA ASP A 10 -14.08 1.04 6.61
C ASP A 10 -13.53 1.54 5.27
N GLN A 11 -14.24 2.51 4.68
CA GLN A 11 -13.88 3.10 3.39
C GLN A 11 -12.50 3.76 3.43
N ALA A 12 -12.10 4.28 4.59
CA ALA A 12 -10.77 4.84 4.81
C ALA A 12 -9.66 3.78 4.66
N LEU A 13 -9.92 2.56 5.15
CA LEU A 13 -8.98 1.45 5.06
C LEU A 13 -8.89 0.90 3.65
N ASP A 14 -10.02 0.79 2.94
CA ASP A 14 -10.05 0.44 1.52
C ASP A 14 -9.29 1.47 0.67
N LEU A 15 -9.43 2.77 0.95
CA LEU A 15 -8.69 3.85 0.29
C LEU A 15 -7.18 3.77 0.55
N MET A 16 -6.77 3.55 1.81
CA MET A 16 -5.36 3.45 2.18
C MET A 16 -4.65 2.28 1.47
N ARG A 17 -5.34 1.13 1.37
CA ARG A 17 -4.86 -0.03 0.60
C ARG A 17 -4.74 0.31 -0.90
N GLY A 18 -5.74 1.00 -1.46
CA GLY A 18 -5.72 1.44 -2.85
C GLY A 18 -4.52 2.34 -3.16
N ILE A 19 -4.25 3.32 -2.30
CA ILE A 19 -3.10 4.22 -2.43
C ILE A 19 -1.78 3.44 -2.35
N ALA A 20 -1.66 2.49 -1.42
CA ALA A 20 -0.47 1.66 -1.28
C ALA A 20 -0.18 0.84 -2.55
N ILE A 21 -1.22 0.25 -3.15
CA ILE A 21 -1.09 -0.53 -4.39
C ILE A 21 -0.70 0.37 -5.57
N ILE A 22 -1.32 1.56 -5.71
CA ILE A 22 -0.97 2.52 -6.77
C ILE A 22 0.51 2.92 -6.65
N MET A 23 0.97 3.26 -5.44
CA MET A 23 2.38 3.59 -5.22
C MET A 23 3.32 2.42 -5.55
N MET A 24 2.92 1.18 -5.26
CA MET A 24 3.69 -0.02 -5.59
C MET A 24 3.83 -0.24 -7.11
N ILE A 25 2.74 -0.04 -7.86
CA ILE A 25 2.74 -0.17 -9.33
C ILE A 25 3.62 0.91 -9.95
N VAL A 26 3.48 2.17 -9.55
CA VAL A 26 4.29 3.27 -10.06
C VAL A 26 5.77 3.04 -9.79
N PHE A 27 6.11 2.54 -8.60
CA PHE A 27 7.49 2.20 -8.26
C PHE A 27 8.07 1.13 -9.20
N HIS A 28 7.31 0.06 -9.49
CA HIS A 28 7.75 -0.98 -10.43
C HIS A 28 7.90 -0.42 -11.84
N LEU A 29 6.96 0.39 -12.32
CA LEU A 29 7.05 0.99 -13.66
C LEU A 29 8.32 1.83 -13.84
N ILE A 30 8.68 2.62 -12.82
CA ILE A 30 9.91 3.44 -12.84
C ILE A 30 11.15 2.54 -12.81
N TYR A 31 11.13 1.49 -11.99
CA TYR A 31 12.22 0.52 -11.90
C TYR A 31 12.41 -0.23 -13.23
N ASP A 32 11.33 -0.72 -13.83
CA ASP A 32 11.33 -1.44 -15.09
C ASP A 32 11.83 -0.55 -16.24
N LEU A 33 11.39 0.72 -16.32
CA LEU A 33 11.89 1.68 -17.31
C LEU A 33 13.39 1.97 -17.15
N ASN A 34 13.90 1.91 -15.94
CA ASN A 34 15.31 2.09 -15.64
C ASN A 34 16.14 0.87 -16.01
N GLU A 35 15.67 -0.33 -15.66
CA GLU A 35 16.27 -1.61 -16.05
C GLU A 35 16.35 -1.76 -17.58
N PHE A 36 15.31 -1.34 -18.31
CA PHE A 36 15.33 -1.34 -19.78
C PHE A 36 16.24 -0.28 -20.41
N GLY A 37 16.93 0.54 -19.62
CA GLY A 37 17.88 1.54 -20.11
C GLY A 37 17.25 2.77 -20.76
N TYR A 38 15.92 2.96 -20.63
CA TYR A 38 15.24 4.16 -21.15
C TYR A 38 15.50 5.40 -20.29
N THR A 39 15.96 5.22 -19.04
CA THR A 39 16.33 6.32 -18.14
C THR A 39 17.71 6.07 -17.54
N ASN A 40 18.62 7.05 -17.66
CA ASN A 40 19.98 6.99 -17.11
C ASN A 40 20.02 7.44 -15.64
N ILE A 41 19.02 7.03 -14.85
CA ILE A 41 18.92 7.40 -13.44
C ILE A 41 19.68 6.34 -12.65
N PRO A 42 20.73 6.67 -11.88
CA PRO A 42 21.43 5.70 -11.05
C PRO A 42 20.56 5.34 -9.84
N LEU A 43 19.59 4.43 -10.04
CA LEU A 43 18.68 3.95 -8.98
C LEU A 43 19.41 3.23 -7.84
N SER A 44 20.62 2.71 -8.09
CA SER A 44 21.44 2.01 -7.10
C SER A 44 22.00 2.91 -5.99
N ASN A 45 22.20 4.21 -6.25
CA ASN A 45 22.82 5.15 -5.31
C ASN A 45 21.86 6.23 -4.79
N PHE A 46 20.61 6.23 -5.26
CA PHE A 46 19.65 7.27 -4.86
C PHE A 46 18.93 6.85 -3.57
N TRP A 47 19.25 7.55 -2.47
CA TRP A 47 18.59 7.37 -1.17
C TRP A 47 17.06 7.44 -1.29
N LEU A 48 16.55 8.30 -2.17
CA LEU A 48 15.11 8.51 -2.39
C LEU A 48 14.37 7.22 -2.79
N THR A 49 14.98 6.38 -3.64
CA THR A 49 14.38 5.12 -4.10
C THR A 49 14.22 4.12 -2.95
N SER A 50 15.22 4.04 -2.07
CA SER A 50 15.16 3.20 -0.87
C SER A 50 14.10 3.68 0.11
N TYR A 51 14.01 4.99 0.37
CA TYR A 51 12.96 5.56 1.23
C TYR A 51 11.56 5.34 0.66
N TRP A 52 11.39 5.48 -0.65
CA TRP A 52 10.11 5.24 -1.33
C TRP A 52 9.65 3.79 -1.16
N ARG A 53 10.57 2.83 -1.30
CA ARG A 53 10.27 1.40 -1.07
C ARG A 53 9.83 1.14 0.37
N TYR A 54 10.53 1.71 1.36
CA TYR A 54 10.16 1.57 2.77
C TYR A 54 8.80 2.20 3.08
N LEU A 55 8.49 3.35 2.47
CA LEU A 55 7.20 4.01 2.64
C LEU A 55 6.03 3.14 2.14
N ILE A 56 6.18 2.51 0.97
CA ILE A 56 5.17 1.59 0.42
C ILE A 56 4.94 0.41 1.36
N VAL A 57 6.02 -0.25 1.81
CA VAL A 57 5.93 -1.40 2.73
C VAL A 57 5.30 -0.99 4.06
N PHE A 58 5.69 0.16 4.60
CA PHE A 58 5.11 0.70 5.82
C PHE A 58 3.59 0.92 5.68
N LEU A 59 3.14 1.57 4.60
CA LEU A 59 1.72 1.80 4.33
C LEU A 59 0.95 0.48 4.22
N PHE A 60 1.52 -0.50 3.53
CA PHE A 60 0.90 -1.80 3.31
C PHE A 60 0.77 -2.58 4.62
N LEU A 61 1.85 -2.66 5.41
CA LEU A 61 1.84 -3.34 6.72
C LEU A 61 0.91 -2.64 7.72
N ASN A 62 0.87 -1.30 7.74
CA ASN A 62 -0.08 -0.56 8.58
C ASN A 62 -1.53 -0.90 8.22
N ALA A 63 -1.86 -0.84 6.93
CA ALA A 63 -3.20 -1.18 6.46
C ALA A 63 -3.59 -2.62 6.83
N VAL A 64 -2.70 -3.59 6.61
CA VAL A 64 -2.93 -5.00 6.99
C VAL A 64 -3.10 -5.15 8.51
N GLY A 65 -2.28 -4.48 9.33
CA GLY A 65 -2.37 -4.51 10.79
C GLY A 65 -3.72 -4.00 11.30
N ILE A 66 -4.17 -2.84 10.81
CA ILE A 66 -5.48 -2.28 11.18
C ILE A 66 -6.61 -3.23 10.77
N SER A 67 -6.48 -3.86 9.60
CA SER A 67 -7.46 -4.84 9.11
C SER A 67 -7.58 -6.06 10.00
N LEU A 68 -6.44 -6.54 10.52
CA LEU A 68 -6.38 -7.69 11.41
C LEU A 68 -7.05 -7.39 12.75
N VAL A 69 -6.80 -6.20 13.31
CA VAL A 69 -7.45 -5.73 14.55
C VAL A 69 -8.96 -5.61 14.37
N ILE A 70 -9.44 -5.04 13.26
CA ILE A 70 -10.89 -4.93 13.00
C ILE A 70 -11.53 -6.31 12.82
N ALA A 71 -10.85 -7.24 12.14
CA ALA A 71 -11.37 -8.59 11.89
C ALA A 71 -11.45 -9.43 13.18
N TYR A 72 -10.41 -9.41 14.01
CA TYR A 72 -10.35 -10.23 15.23
C TYR A 72 -10.88 -9.53 16.48
N GLY A 73 -10.95 -8.20 16.50
CA GLY A 73 -11.47 -7.41 17.63
C GLY A 73 -12.98 -7.55 17.85
N LYS A 74 -13.72 -8.15 16.90
CA LYS A 74 -15.14 -8.51 17.08
C LYS A 74 -15.36 -9.94 17.58
N SER A 75 -14.29 -10.72 17.77
CA SER A 75 -14.35 -12.14 18.15
C SER A 75 -14.05 -12.39 19.63
N PHE A 76 -13.73 -11.36 20.41
CA PHE A 76 -13.57 -11.42 21.87
C PHE A 76 -14.69 -10.63 22.54
#